data_AF-A0A5P3G5M9-F1
#
_entry.id   AF-A0A5P3G5M9-F1
#
_cell.length_a   1.000
_cell.length_b   1.000
_cell.length_c   1.000
_cell.angle_alpha   90.00
_cell.angle_beta   90.00
_cell.angle_gamma   90.00
#
_symmetry.space_group_name_H-M   'P 1'
#
loop_
_entity.id
_entity.type
_entity.pdbx_description
1 polymer ?
#
loop_
_entity_poly.entity_id
_entity_poly.type
_entity_poly.pdbx_seq_one_letter_code
_entity_poly.pdbx_strand_id
1 'polypeptide(L)'
;MKRLLTTLMVSAAILLTSCGSDASNDDKATVSSPPSATDSARTTATTSTDPAFLGGCSAVSVYVQQRVQSGDTSTQTAGADFLKIVENDPSYQAMSESEKELFRQGIEAGAAGSC
;
A
#
# COMPACT_ATOMS: atom_id res chain seq x y z
N MET A 1 13.27 41.49 -0.16
CA MET A 1 12.05 41.30 0.66
C MET A 1 12.21 40.05 1.51
N LYS A 2 11.77 40.12 2.77
CA LYS A 2 12.03 39.18 3.86
C LYS A 2 11.41 37.79 3.59
N ARG A 3 12.19 36.72 3.80
CA ARG A 3 11.69 35.34 3.93
C ARG A 3 11.20 35.14 5.36
N LEU A 4 9.94 34.73 5.52
CA LEU A 4 9.38 34.30 6.80
C LEU A 4 8.96 32.84 6.64
N LEU A 5 9.75 31.95 7.25
CA LEU A 5 9.32 30.63 7.65
C LEU A 5 8.28 30.77 8.76
N THR A 6 7.20 30.00 8.71
CA THR A 6 6.42 29.68 9.91
C THR A 6 5.91 28.24 9.85
N THR A 7 6.71 27.40 10.49
CA THR A 7 6.45 26.16 11.20
C THR A 7 4.98 25.78 11.40
N LEU A 8 4.56 24.69 10.78
CA LEU A 8 3.31 24.00 11.07
C LEU A 8 3.60 22.93 12.14
N MET A 9 3.35 23.29 13.40
CA MET A 9 3.29 22.33 14.50
C MET A 9 1.95 21.59 14.40
N VAL A 10 1.98 20.30 14.08
CA VAL A 10 0.86 19.40 14.37
C VAL A 10 1.33 18.37 15.38
N SER A 11 0.98 18.65 16.62
CA SER A 11 0.91 17.67 17.70
C SER A 11 -0.19 16.67 17.33
N ALA A 12 0.15 15.39 17.20
CA ALA A 12 -0.83 14.32 17.29
C ALA A 12 -0.29 13.25 18.24
N ALA A 13 -1.11 13.00 19.25
CA ALA A 13 -0.78 12.34 20.49
C ALA A 13 -0.37 10.87 20.31
N ILE A 14 0.65 10.49 21.07
CA ILE A 14 0.92 9.10 21.43
C ILE A 14 -0.16 8.70 22.44
N LEU A 15 -1.06 7.80 22.07
CA LEU A 15 -1.82 7.00 23.02
C LEU A 15 -1.54 5.53 22.73
N LEU A 16 -0.48 5.05 23.37
CA LEU A 16 -0.33 3.66 23.78
C LEU A 16 -1.44 3.30 24.78
N THR A 17 -1.60 1.99 24.96
CA THR A 17 -2.40 1.25 25.96
C THR A 17 -3.77 0.80 25.44
N SER A 18 -3.93 -0.46 25.03
CA SER A 18 -3.88 -1.70 25.85
C SER A 18 -5.04 -1.81 26.83
N CYS A 19 -5.55 -3.03 26.98
CA CYS A 19 -6.53 -3.53 27.94
C CYS A 19 -7.98 -3.44 27.44
N GLY A 20 -8.75 -4.51 27.31
CA GLY A 20 -8.53 -5.91 27.64
C GLY A 20 -9.75 -6.69 27.16
N SER A 21 -9.53 -7.93 26.72
CA SER A 21 -10.61 -8.90 26.55
C SER A 21 -11.06 -9.36 27.93
N ASP A 22 -12.35 -9.23 28.27
CA ASP A 22 -13.18 -10.35 28.75
C ASP A 22 -14.57 -9.90 29.21
N ALA A 23 -15.50 -10.87 29.16
CA ALA A 23 -16.85 -10.92 29.76
C ALA A 23 -18.07 -10.42 28.95
N SER A 24 -18.68 -11.39 28.24
CA SER A 24 -20.04 -11.91 28.48
C SER A 24 -21.24 -10.95 28.59
N ASN A 25 -22.16 -10.96 27.62
CA ASN A 25 -23.56 -11.44 27.79
C ASN A 25 -24.47 -11.16 26.57
N ASP A 26 -25.37 -12.13 26.37
CA ASP A 26 -26.74 -12.12 25.84
C ASP A 26 -27.15 -11.35 24.57
N ASP A 27 -27.82 -12.12 23.70
CA ASP A 27 -29.02 -11.80 22.91
C ASP A 27 -29.55 -10.35 22.98
N LYS A 28 -29.67 -9.71 21.82
CA LYS A 28 -30.93 -9.15 21.27
C LYS A 28 -30.66 -8.12 20.16
N ALA A 29 -31.34 -8.33 19.04
CA ALA A 29 -31.33 -7.48 17.85
C ALA A 29 -31.51 -5.98 18.16
N THR A 30 -30.64 -5.15 17.58
CA THR A 30 -30.89 -3.72 17.35
C THR A 30 -30.47 -3.37 15.92
N VAL A 31 -31.45 -2.99 15.12
CA VAL A 31 -31.27 -2.42 13.79
C VAL A 31 -30.52 -1.10 13.92
N SER A 32 -29.39 -0.96 13.24
CA SER A 32 -28.82 0.34 12.89
C SER A 32 -28.07 0.21 11.57
N SER A 33 -28.73 0.59 10.49
CA SER A 33 -28.09 0.89 9.21
C SER A 33 -28.25 2.41 8.97
N PRO A 34 -27.42 3.05 8.13
CA PRO A 34 -25.96 3.06 8.02
C PRO A 34 -25.44 4.52 8.14
N PRO A 35 -24.13 4.79 8.03
CA PRO A 35 -23.71 5.94 7.25
C PRO A 35 -23.17 5.51 5.88
N SER A 36 -23.76 6.13 4.87
CA SER A 36 -23.40 6.04 3.47
C SER A 36 -21.97 6.52 3.18
N ALA A 37 -21.34 5.79 2.26
CA ALA A 37 -20.45 6.26 1.20
C ALA A 37 -19.05 6.80 1.55
N THR A 38 -18.09 5.95 1.18
CA THR A 38 -16.86 6.29 0.43
C THR A 38 -15.75 7.01 1.21
N ASP A 39 -14.76 6.25 1.66
CA ASP A 39 -13.41 6.40 1.11
C ASP A 39 -12.57 5.15 1.40
N SER A 40 -11.85 4.72 0.38
CA SER A 40 -10.82 3.70 0.38
C SER A 40 -11.35 2.30 0.70
N ALA A 41 -11.66 1.58 -0.37
CA ALA A 41 -11.06 0.26 -0.53
C ALA A 41 -9.54 0.44 -0.40
N ARG A 42 -9.05 0.62 0.83
CA ARG A 42 -7.71 0.23 1.19
C ARG A 42 -7.80 -1.27 1.00
N THR A 43 -7.50 -1.70 -0.23
CA THR A 43 -7.03 -3.05 -0.49
C THR A 43 -6.13 -3.34 0.67
N THR A 44 -6.54 -4.28 1.51
CA THR A 44 -5.78 -4.75 2.65
C THR A 44 -4.53 -5.36 2.02
N ALA A 45 -3.58 -4.52 1.65
CA ALA A 45 -2.25 -4.93 1.32
C ALA A 45 -1.78 -5.54 2.63
N THR A 46 -1.87 -6.87 2.70
CA THR A 46 -1.20 -7.65 3.71
C THR A 46 0.21 -7.09 3.74
N THR A 47 0.54 -6.34 4.79
CA THR A 47 1.88 -5.78 4.96
C THR A 47 2.81 -6.97 5.10
N SER A 48 3.32 -7.44 3.97
CA SER A 48 4.16 -8.62 3.89
C SER A 48 5.59 -8.15 4.07
N THR A 49 6.26 -8.74 5.05
CA THR A 49 7.69 -8.51 5.27
C THR A 49 8.54 -9.45 4.42
N ASP A 50 7.93 -10.24 3.53
CA ASP A 50 8.64 -11.16 2.66
C ASP A 50 9.58 -10.39 1.71
N PRO A 51 10.85 -10.81 1.56
CA PRO A 51 11.81 -10.12 0.72
C PRO A 51 11.38 -9.98 -0.74
N ALA A 52 10.69 -10.97 -1.31
CA ALA A 52 10.23 -10.90 -2.69
C ALA A 52 9.10 -9.87 -2.85
N PHE A 53 8.17 -9.82 -1.89
CA PHE A 53 7.12 -8.79 -1.86
C PHE A 53 7.72 -7.38 -1.71
N LEU A 54 8.62 -7.19 -0.74
CA LEU A 54 9.31 -5.91 -0.53
C LEU A 54 10.16 -5.51 -1.74
N GLY A 55 10.77 -6.49 -2.42
CA GLY A 55 11.48 -6.32 -3.67
C GLY A 55 10.58 -5.76 -4.77
N GLY A 56 9.42 -6.37 -5.00
CA GLY A 56 8.46 -5.92 -6.02
C GLY A 56 7.93 -4.53 -5.74
N CYS A 57 7.62 -4.26 -4.46
CA CYS A 57 7.14 -2.97 -4.02
C CYS A 57 8.17 -1.84 -4.22
N SER A 58 9.40 -2.05 -3.75
CA SER A 58 10.46 -1.04 -3.88
C SER A 58 10.80 -0.79 -5.35
N ALA A 59 10.85 -1.84 -6.17
CA ALA A 59 11.20 -1.75 -7.58
C ALA A 59 10.17 -0.96 -8.41
N VAL A 60 8.87 -1.17 -8.18
CA VAL A 60 7.81 -0.47 -8.94
C VAL A 60 7.67 1.00 -8.55
N SER A 61 7.95 1.34 -7.28
CA SER A 61 7.64 2.66 -6.70
C SER A 61 8.33 3.81 -7.44
N VAL A 62 9.60 3.64 -7.83
CA VAL A 62 10.36 4.64 -8.59
C VAL A 62 9.84 4.77 -10.01
N TYR A 63 9.54 3.66 -10.67
CA TYR A 63 9.04 3.65 -12.05
C TYR A 63 7.67 4.33 -12.15
N VAL A 64 6.74 3.99 -11.24
CA VAL A 64 5.40 4.60 -11.18
C VAL A 64 5.50 6.09 -10.91
N GLN A 65 6.33 6.52 -9.95
CA GLN A 65 6.51 7.95 -9.67
C GLN A 65 7.01 8.72 -10.88
N GLN A 66 7.94 8.17 -11.66
CA GLN A 66 8.45 8.83 -12.87
C GLN A 66 7.37 8.95 -13.95
N ARG A 67 6.61 7.88 -14.20
CA ARG A 67 5.55 7.83 -15.23
C ARG A 67 4.35 8.71 -14.90
N VAL A 68 4.03 8.87 -13.62
CA VAL A 68 2.96 9.77 -13.17
C VAL A 68 3.42 11.23 -13.24
N GLN A 69 4.66 11.52 -12.86
CA GLN A 69 5.21 12.88 -12.96
C GLN A 69 5.32 13.39 -14.40
N SER A 70 5.59 12.51 -15.36
CA SER A 70 5.55 12.87 -16.79
C SER A 70 4.13 13.05 -17.32
N GLY A 71 3.10 12.63 -16.58
CA GLY A 71 1.71 12.67 -17.02
C GLY A 71 1.37 11.61 -18.07
N ASP A 72 2.26 10.63 -18.29
CA ASP A 72 2.14 9.68 -19.39
C ASP A 72 1.10 8.59 -19.13
N THR A 73 0.85 8.23 -17.86
CA THR A 73 -0.01 7.09 -17.55
C THR A 73 -0.47 7.05 -16.09
N SER A 74 -1.52 6.24 -15.81
CA SER A 74 -2.02 6.01 -14.44
C SER A 74 -1.06 5.12 -13.62
N THR A 75 -1.13 5.17 -12.29
CA THR A 75 -0.28 4.33 -11.44
C THR A 75 -0.43 2.83 -11.71
N GLN A 76 -1.67 2.36 -11.93
CA GLN A 76 -1.97 0.96 -12.28
C GLN A 76 -1.38 0.57 -13.63
N THR A 77 -1.53 1.43 -14.65
CA THR A 77 -0.94 1.16 -15.98
C THR A 77 0.58 1.12 -15.89
N ALA A 78 1.20 2.02 -15.13
CA ALA A 78 2.63 2.00 -14.90
C ALA A 78 3.09 0.73 -14.16
N GLY A 79 2.34 0.24 -13.18
CA GLY A 79 2.63 -1.03 -12.51
C GLY A 79 2.58 -2.24 -13.46
N ALA A 80 1.55 -2.32 -14.30
CA ALA A 80 1.43 -3.38 -15.29
C ALA A 80 2.52 -3.32 -16.38
N ASP A 81 2.90 -2.11 -16.82
CA ASP A 81 4.01 -1.92 -17.75
C ASP A 81 5.34 -2.34 -17.13
N PHE A 82 5.56 -1.99 -15.86
CA PHE A 82 6.74 -2.40 -15.11
C PHE A 82 6.87 -3.92 -15.04
N LEU A 83 5.77 -4.62 -14.77
CA LEU A 83 5.77 -6.08 -14.71
C LEU A 83 6.26 -6.70 -16.03
N LYS A 84 5.81 -6.20 -17.19
CA LYS A 84 6.26 -6.69 -18.50
C LYS A 84 7.76 -6.49 -18.73
N ILE A 85 8.34 -5.42 -18.17
CA ILE A 85 9.77 -5.16 -18.25
C ILE A 85 10.52 -6.18 -17.40
N VAL A 86 10.10 -6.35 -16.14
CA VAL A 86 10.76 -7.25 -15.18
C VAL A 86 10.61 -8.72 -15.56
N GLU A 87 9.53 -9.11 -16.23
CA GLU A 87 9.35 -10.49 -16.72
C GLU A 87 10.47 -10.94 -17.67
N ASN A 88 11.18 -10.02 -18.31
CA ASN A 88 12.33 -10.35 -19.17
C ASN A 88 13.68 -10.32 -18.42
N ASP A 89 13.69 -9.92 -17.15
CA ASP A 89 14.92 -9.80 -16.36
C ASP A 89 15.40 -11.18 -15.88
N PRO A 90 16.69 -11.53 -16.08
CA PRO A 90 17.25 -12.80 -15.61
C PRO A 90 17.10 -13.03 -14.10
N SER A 91 17.13 -11.96 -13.28
CA SER A 91 16.97 -12.06 -11.83
C SER A 91 15.55 -12.45 -11.45
N TYR A 92 14.54 -11.93 -12.15
CA TYR A 92 13.15 -12.33 -11.97
C TYR A 92 12.92 -13.76 -12.47
N GLN A 93 13.50 -14.13 -13.61
CA GLN A 93 13.41 -15.48 -14.16
C GLN A 93 14.03 -16.55 -13.24
N ALA A 94 15.08 -16.19 -12.51
CA ALA A 94 15.76 -17.05 -11.53
C ALA A 94 14.99 -17.25 -10.22
N MET A 95 13.97 -16.44 -9.94
CA MET A 95 13.12 -16.60 -8.75
C MET A 95 12.26 -17.87 -8.84
N SER A 96 11.94 -18.45 -7.68
CA SER A 96 10.92 -19.50 -7.62
C SER A 96 9.54 -18.94 -7.98
N GLU A 97 8.61 -19.80 -8.41
CA GLU A 97 7.26 -19.36 -8.79
C GLU A 97 6.50 -18.71 -7.61
N SER A 98 6.75 -19.16 -6.38
CA SER A 98 6.20 -18.53 -5.17
C SER A 98 6.77 -17.12 -4.92
N GLU A 99 8.07 -16.92 -5.15
CA GLU A 99 8.70 -15.60 -5.03
C GLU A 99 8.24 -14.66 -6.14
N LYS A 100 8.08 -15.15 -7.37
CA LYS A 100 7.51 -14.38 -8.48
C LYS A 100 6.11 -13.88 -8.16
N GLU A 101 5.28 -14.74 -7.56
CA GLU A 101 3.93 -14.37 -7.14
C GLU A 101 3.94 -13.28 -6.06
N LEU A 102 4.77 -13.45 -5.02
CA LEU A 102 4.94 -12.43 -3.98
C LEU A 102 5.49 -11.11 -4.56
N PHE A 103 6.42 -11.19 -5.50
CA PHE A 103 6.98 -10.03 -6.19
C PHE A 103 5.93 -9.29 -7.03
N ARG A 104 5.05 -10.01 -7.75
CA ARG A 104 3.91 -9.43 -8.47
C ARG A 104 2.95 -8.73 -7.52
N GLN A 105 2.60 -9.37 -6.40
CA GLN A 105 1.76 -8.74 -5.37
C GLN A 105 2.42 -7.47 -4.80
N GLY A 106 3.75 -7.49 -4.63
CA GLY A 106 4.54 -6.32 -4.27
C GLY A 106 4.44 -5.20 -5.30
N ILE A 107 4.51 -5.51 -6.59
CA ILE A 107 4.34 -4.55 -7.70
C ILE A 107 2.94 -3.92 -7.65
N GLU A 108 1.90 -4.72 -7.47
CA GLU A 108 0.53 -4.22 -7.41
C GLU A 108 0.32 -3.31 -6.20
N ALA A 109 0.81 -3.71 -5.03
CA ALA A 109 0.77 -2.91 -3.82
C ALA A 109 1.56 -1.61 -3.98
N GLY A 110 2.76 -1.66 -4.57
CA GLY A 110 3.61 -0.48 -4.78
C GLY A 110 3.03 0.50 -5.80
N ALA A 111 2.39 0.00 -6.86
CA ALA A 111 1.65 0.84 -7.80
C ALA A 111 0.43 1.50 -7.15
N ALA A 112 -0.22 0.83 -6.19
CA ALA A 112 -1.30 1.40 -5.40
C ALA A 112 -0.82 2.31 -4.24
N GLY A 113 0.49 2.46 -4.03
CA GLY A 113 1.05 3.19 -2.89
C GLY A 113 0.67 2.58 -1.54
N SER A 114 0.48 1.26 -1.51
CA SER A 114 -0.07 0.49 -0.38
C SER A 114 0.92 -0.50 0.23
N CYS A 115 2.20 -0.32 -0.06
CA CYS A 115 3.24 -0.88 0.79
C CYS A 115 3.42 -0.01 2.03
#